data_AF-A0A7D5KB46-F1
#
_entry.id   AF-A0A7D5KB46-F1
#
_cell.length_a   1.000
_cell.length_b   1.000
_cell.length_c   1.000
_cell.angle_alpha   90.00
_cell.angle_beta   90.00
_cell.angle_gamma   90.00
#
_symmetry.space_group_name_H-M   'P 1'
#
loop_
_entity.id
_entity.type
_entity.pdbx_description
1 polymer ?
#
loop_
_entity_poly.entity_id
_entity_poly.type
_entity_poly.pdbx_seq_one_letter_code
_entity_poly.pdbx_strand_id
1 'polypeptide(L)'
;MSTHDEPMPAATEFDDEAVLLVGHGSRREKSNEQVRELAANLESRLEIPVDAAFLELAEPAIDDAIAGLAPVTSRVIVVHCSLFAASHVKNDVPMAIEQARAEHDLEIDTGAHLGVHPAILDLMDDRAAAVEHDLSVDRENDDVAVVLCGRGSSDPDANGDVHKLARLLFEGRAFDRVEATFIGVTEPTLEDTLHGLSKHRPDAVVVLPYMLGDGVLTQRVRDRTAEFDADYPYVDASAGGPLGTDSRLLDVFADRWQEARTKSVEMSCDTCKYKVDLEGYEEDVGGARAMLRALAHQEAHADRADVDDEPHSHDAPGKHVAVCTNRTCAEMGSPAVLERLRQATRDSDYCDARITRSSCLGRCGDGPMVAVYPDGIWYGDVASGDAERIVANHLERNRIVSDLVDQTL
;
A
#
# COMPACT_ATOMS: atom_id res chain seq x y z
N MET A 1 60.63 35.64 10.29
CA MET A 1 60.22 34.40 9.61
C MET A 1 59.08 33.82 10.42
N SER A 2 57.86 34.25 10.10
CA SER A 2 56.65 33.68 10.66
C SER A 2 56.32 32.43 9.84
N THR A 3 56.30 31.28 10.50
CA THR A 3 55.84 30.03 9.91
C THR A 3 54.32 30.06 9.90
N HIS A 4 53.75 30.19 8.70
CA HIS A 4 52.34 29.91 8.46
C HIS A 4 52.15 28.40 8.57
N ASP A 5 51.34 28.00 9.53
CA ASP A 5 50.84 26.64 9.69
C ASP A 5 49.56 26.56 8.81
N GLU A 6 49.65 25.89 7.68
CA GLU A 6 48.47 25.57 6.86
C GLU A 6 47.68 24.45 7.57
N PRO A 7 46.35 24.61 7.77
CA PRO A 7 45.57 23.55 8.38
C PRO A 7 45.55 22.34 7.44
N MET A 8 45.89 21.17 8.00
CA MET A 8 45.71 19.89 7.33
C MET A 8 44.24 19.71 6.91
N PRO A 9 43.97 19.06 5.76
CA PRO A 9 42.60 18.78 5.35
C PRO A 9 41.90 17.97 6.44
N ALA A 10 40.70 18.41 6.81
CA ALA A 10 39.85 17.68 7.73
C ALA A 10 39.75 16.22 7.26
N ALA A 11 40.04 15.30 8.17
CA ALA A 11 39.75 13.90 7.94
C ALA A 11 38.28 13.78 7.54
N THR A 12 38.02 13.10 6.42
CA THR A 12 36.68 12.64 6.05
C THR A 12 36.07 11.96 7.27
N GLU A 13 35.11 12.61 7.92
CA GLU A 13 34.22 11.97 8.88
C GLU A 13 33.61 10.78 8.13
N PHE A 14 33.93 9.56 8.56
CA PHE A 14 33.10 8.43 8.19
C PHE A 14 31.72 8.77 8.75
N ASP A 15 30.70 8.83 7.89
CA ASP A 15 29.31 8.98 8.32
C ASP A 15 29.09 7.88 9.37
N ASP A 16 28.91 8.29 10.63
CA ASP A 16 28.70 7.41 11.78
C ASP A 16 27.25 6.92 11.80
N GLU A 17 26.85 6.34 10.68
CA GLU A 17 25.50 5.97 10.28
C GLU A 17 25.44 4.48 9.94
N ALA A 18 24.38 3.81 10.39
CA ALA A 18 24.03 2.47 9.94
C ALA A 18 22.58 2.43 9.44
N VAL A 19 22.28 1.45 8.61
CA VAL A 19 20.93 1.16 8.11
C VAL A 19 20.41 -0.09 8.80
N LEU A 20 19.14 -0.04 9.21
CA LEU A 20 18.42 -1.19 9.72
C LEU A 20 17.30 -1.56 8.75
N LEU A 21 17.49 -2.63 7.98
CA LEU A 21 16.48 -3.17 7.08
C LEU A 21 15.48 -4.03 7.85
N VAL A 22 14.27 -3.51 8.06
CA VAL A 22 13.25 -4.15 8.90
C VAL A 22 12.30 -4.98 8.04
N GLY A 23 12.42 -6.30 8.14
CA GLY A 23 11.45 -7.26 7.61
C GLY A 23 10.34 -7.57 8.61
N HIS A 24 9.26 -8.16 8.11
CA HIS A 24 8.21 -8.70 8.99
C HIS A 24 8.71 -9.92 9.79
N GLY A 25 9.43 -10.82 9.11
CA GLY A 25 9.90 -12.10 9.64
C GLY A 25 8.93 -13.24 9.35
N SER A 26 9.45 -14.46 9.41
CA SER A 26 8.72 -15.67 9.02
C SER A 26 9.18 -16.89 9.80
N ARG A 27 8.26 -17.80 10.10
CA ARG A 27 8.61 -19.15 10.60
C ARG A 27 9.47 -19.95 9.61
N ARG A 28 9.49 -19.57 8.33
CA ARG A 28 10.31 -20.21 7.29
C ARG A 28 11.65 -19.49 7.20
N GLU A 29 12.71 -20.15 7.66
CA GLU A 29 14.04 -19.54 7.69
C GLU A 29 14.54 -19.06 6.32
N LYS A 30 14.20 -19.80 5.24
CA LYS A 30 14.51 -19.39 3.87
C LYS A 30 13.98 -17.98 3.52
N SER A 31 12.83 -17.57 4.05
CA SER A 31 12.30 -16.22 3.83
C SER A 31 13.11 -15.16 4.59
N ASN A 32 13.60 -15.50 5.79
CA ASN A 32 14.43 -14.61 6.60
C ASN A 32 15.83 -14.45 5.95
N GLU A 33 16.39 -15.52 5.40
CA GLU A 33 17.63 -15.50 4.62
C GLU A 33 17.54 -14.53 3.43
N GLN A 34 16.40 -14.45 2.73
CA GLN A 34 16.20 -13.50 1.62
C GLN A 34 16.27 -12.04 2.08
N VAL A 35 15.74 -11.72 3.27
CA VAL A 35 15.85 -10.36 3.83
C VAL A 35 17.29 -10.04 4.21
N ARG A 36 18.01 -11.01 4.78
CA ARG A 36 19.45 -10.85 5.09
C ARG A 36 20.30 -10.70 3.84
N GLU A 37 19.97 -11.42 2.76
CA GLU A 37 20.60 -11.25 1.45
C GLU A 37 20.35 -9.84 0.89
N LEU A 38 19.12 -9.33 0.97
CA LEU A 38 18.80 -7.95 0.58
C LEU A 38 19.58 -6.93 1.41
N ALA A 39 19.73 -7.14 2.73
CA ALA A 39 20.54 -6.26 3.57
C ALA A 39 22.01 -6.24 3.15
N ALA A 40 22.63 -7.40 2.93
CA ALA A 40 24.02 -7.48 2.47
C ALA A 40 24.24 -6.86 1.08
N ASN A 41 23.27 -7.04 0.18
CA ASN A 41 23.29 -6.42 -1.14
C ASN A 41 23.10 -4.90 -1.06
N LEU A 42 22.26 -4.42 -0.14
CA LEU A 42 22.07 -2.99 0.12
C LEU A 42 23.32 -2.36 0.75
N GLU A 43 24.01 -3.06 1.66
CA GLU A 43 25.30 -2.62 2.22
C GLU A 43 26.34 -2.42 1.12
N SER A 44 26.44 -3.40 0.23
CA SER A 44 27.33 -3.32 -0.93
C SER A 44 26.97 -2.16 -1.88
N ARG A 45 25.68 -1.79 -1.94
CA ARG A 45 25.16 -0.72 -2.82
C ARG A 45 25.36 0.68 -2.24
N LEU A 46 25.16 0.83 -0.93
CA LEU A 46 25.26 2.10 -0.22
C LEU A 46 26.67 2.38 0.30
N GLU A 47 27.51 1.36 0.43
CA GLU A 47 28.82 1.43 1.10
C GLU A 47 28.71 1.90 2.56
N ILE A 48 27.59 1.58 3.21
CA ILE A 48 27.23 1.91 4.60
C ILE A 48 26.81 0.59 5.29
N PRO A 49 27.14 0.36 6.57
CA PRO A 49 26.70 -0.83 7.29
C PRO A 49 25.17 -1.02 7.25
N VAL A 50 24.70 -2.21 6.86
CA VAL A 50 23.27 -2.56 6.83
C VAL A 50 23.04 -3.85 7.62
N ASP A 51 22.27 -3.77 8.69
CA ASP A 51 21.80 -4.94 9.42
C ASP A 51 20.34 -5.25 9.07
N ALA A 52 19.96 -6.53 9.15
CA ALA A 52 18.57 -6.96 9.04
C ALA A 52 17.96 -7.18 10.43
N ALA A 53 16.74 -6.68 10.64
CA ALA A 53 15.95 -6.98 11.82
C ALA A 53 14.53 -7.37 11.45
N PHE A 54 13.84 -8.02 12.39
CA PHE A 54 12.51 -8.57 12.17
C PHE A 54 11.52 -8.11 13.23
N LEU A 55 10.33 -7.74 12.77
CA LEU A 55 9.18 -7.40 13.60
C LEU A 55 8.77 -8.58 14.49
N GLU A 56 8.64 -9.76 13.89
CA GLU A 56 8.15 -10.97 14.56
C GLU A 56 8.78 -12.24 13.97
N LEU A 57 8.63 -13.38 14.66
CA LEU A 57 8.95 -14.74 14.18
C LEU A 57 10.42 -15.03 13.83
N ALA A 58 11.30 -14.04 13.86
CA ALA A 58 12.69 -14.16 13.48
C ALA A 58 13.57 -13.22 14.33
N GLU A 59 14.88 -13.48 14.30
CA GLU A 59 15.91 -12.74 15.02
C GLU A 59 16.94 -12.15 14.04
N PRO A 60 17.55 -11.00 14.38
CA PRO A 60 17.35 -10.23 15.60
C PRO A 60 16.05 -9.40 15.60
N ALA A 61 15.59 -9.06 16.80
CA ALA A 61 14.54 -8.09 17.02
C ALA A 61 14.94 -6.67 16.61
N ILE A 62 13.95 -5.79 16.39
CA ILE A 62 14.24 -4.37 16.11
C ILE A 62 14.96 -3.73 17.30
N ASP A 63 14.46 -3.93 18.52
CA ASP A 63 15.04 -3.43 19.77
C ASP A 63 16.44 -4.02 20.01
N ASP A 64 16.61 -5.33 19.88
CA ASP A 64 17.93 -5.97 20.02
C ASP A 64 18.94 -5.46 18.98
N ALA A 65 18.52 -5.29 17.73
CA ALA A 65 19.38 -4.80 16.67
C ALA A 65 19.79 -3.34 16.89
N ILE A 66 18.86 -2.47 17.29
CA ILE A 66 19.18 -1.08 17.64
C ILE A 66 20.11 -1.02 18.86
N ALA A 67 19.86 -1.84 19.88
CA ALA A 67 20.74 -1.93 21.06
C ALA A 67 22.16 -2.39 20.70
N GLY A 68 22.30 -3.25 19.68
CA GLY A 68 23.60 -3.67 19.14
C GLY A 68 24.33 -2.56 18.36
N LEU A 69 23.60 -1.69 17.66
CA LEU A 69 24.14 -0.58 16.86
C LEU A 69 24.44 0.68 17.67
N ALA A 70 23.69 0.93 18.75
CA ALA A 70 23.80 2.13 19.58
C ALA A 70 25.21 2.41 20.16
N PRO A 71 26.06 1.42 20.52
CA PRO A 71 27.41 1.68 21.02
C PRO A 71 28.43 2.06 19.93
N VAL A 72 28.11 1.83 18.65
CA VAL A 72 29.05 1.91 17.53
C VAL A 72 28.62 2.88 16.43
N THR A 73 27.44 3.49 16.54
CA THR A 73 26.92 4.51 15.61
C THR A 73 26.20 5.62 16.37
N SER A 74 26.15 6.82 15.79
CA SER A 74 25.37 7.96 16.31
C SER A 74 24.06 8.16 15.56
N ARG A 75 23.90 7.53 14.39
CA ARG A 75 22.66 7.57 13.60
C ARG A 75 22.27 6.20 13.04
N VAL A 76 20.98 5.88 13.14
CA VAL A 76 20.38 4.69 12.51
C VAL A 76 19.24 5.08 11.59
N ILE A 77 19.30 4.64 10.34
CA ILE A 77 18.24 4.81 9.35
C ILE A 77 17.45 3.50 9.22
N VAL A 78 16.19 3.51 9.64
CA VAL A 78 15.29 2.37 9.52
C VAL A 78 14.64 2.36 8.14
N VAL A 79 14.87 1.30 7.37
CA VAL A 79 14.27 1.08 6.04
C VAL A 79 13.33 -0.11 6.11
N HIS A 80 12.09 0.05 5.66
CA HIS A 80 11.10 -1.02 5.72
C HIS A 80 11.22 -1.98 4.52
N CYS A 81 11.49 -3.25 4.79
CA CYS A 81 11.29 -4.35 3.85
C CYS A 81 9.81 -4.79 3.86
N SER A 82 8.93 -3.85 3.51
CA SER A 82 7.47 -4.03 3.44
C SER A 82 6.93 -3.39 2.17
N LEU A 83 6.07 -4.13 1.46
CA LEU A 83 5.52 -3.70 0.17
C LEU A 83 4.53 -2.54 0.31
N PHE A 84 3.63 -2.61 1.29
CA PHE A 84 2.65 -1.55 1.59
C PHE A 84 2.57 -1.28 3.10
N ALA A 85 2.15 -0.08 3.47
CA ALA A 85 2.01 0.30 4.87
C ALA A 85 0.65 -0.14 5.46
N ALA A 86 0.70 -1.14 6.32
CA ALA A 86 -0.40 -1.53 7.22
C ALA A 86 -0.01 -1.25 8.69
N SER A 87 -0.67 -1.90 9.65
CA SER A 87 -0.45 -1.71 11.09
C SER A 87 1.03 -1.79 11.50
N HIS A 88 1.80 -2.74 10.93
CA HIS A 88 3.21 -2.91 11.26
C HIS A 88 4.08 -1.69 10.94
N VAL A 89 3.90 -1.12 9.75
CA VAL A 89 4.65 0.07 9.33
C VAL A 89 4.09 1.33 10.01
N LYS A 90 2.77 1.38 10.23
CA LYS A 90 2.08 2.58 10.73
C LYS A 90 2.11 2.72 12.26
N ASN A 91 2.24 1.62 13.01
CA ASN A 91 2.18 1.60 14.47
C ASN A 91 3.36 0.85 15.10
N ASP A 92 3.61 -0.40 14.72
CA ASP A 92 4.53 -1.27 15.49
C ASP A 92 6.00 -0.83 15.36
N VAL A 93 6.47 -0.55 14.15
CA VAL A 93 7.83 -0.03 13.94
C VAL A 93 8.00 1.34 14.60
N PRO A 94 7.11 2.34 14.39
CA PRO A 94 7.20 3.61 15.12
C PRO A 94 7.26 3.45 16.64
N MET A 95 6.49 2.52 17.21
CA MET A 95 6.50 2.29 18.66
C MET A 95 7.83 1.70 19.15
N ALA A 96 8.39 0.72 18.42
CA ALA A 96 9.71 0.18 18.72
C ALA A 96 10.81 1.24 18.62
N ILE A 97 10.71 2.14 17.64
CA ILE A 97 11.66 3.25 17.46
C ILE A 97 11.55 4.26 18.61
N GLU A 98 10.34 4.67 19.00
CA GLU A 98 10.16 5.60 20.13
C GLU A 98 10.67 5.01 21.45
N GLN A 99 10.52 3.69 21.65
CA GLN A 99 11.12 3.01 22.80
C GLN A 99 12.66 3.06 22.73
N ALA A 100 13.24 2.74 21.57
CA ALA A 100 14.69 2.78 21.39
C ALA A 100 15.26 4.20 21.59
N ARG A 101 14.55 5.25 21.14
CA ARG A 101 14.93 6.66 21.41
C ARG A 101 14.92 7.02 22.89
N ALA A 102 14.07 6.37 23.70
CA ALA A 102 14.01 6.61 25.14
C ALA A 102 15.14 5.91 25.89
N GLU A 103 15.64 4.79 25.36
CA GLU A 103 16.66 3.95 25.97
C GLU A 103 18.09 4.29 25.53
N HIS A 104 18.26 4.84 24.32
CA HIS A 104 19.55 5.11 23.70
C HIS A 104 19.68 6.56 23.23
N ASP A 105 20.89 7.14 23.37
CA ASP A 105 21.23 8.47 22.85
C ASP A 105 21.63 8.35 21.36
N LEU A 106 20.64 8.07 20.51
CA LEU A 106 20.83 7.74 19.09
C LEU A 106 19.86 8.54 18.20
N GLU A 107 20.35 9.13 17.10
CA GLU A 107 19.46 9.71 16.10
C GLU A 107 18.87 8.59 15.23
N ILE A 108 17.57 8.35 15.35
CA ILE A 108 16.87 7.38 14.52
C ILE A 108 16.01 8.12 13.51
N ASP A 109 16.11 7.79 12.22
CA ASP A 109 15.17 8.25 11.18
C ASP A 109 14.54 7.03 10.51
N THR A 110 13.36 7.19 9.92
CA THR A 110 12.59 6.09 9.33
C THR A 110 12.15 6.46 7.92
N GLY A 111 12.51 5.64 6.94
CA GLY A 111 12.09 5.81 5.56
C GLY A 111 10.65 5.39 5.32
N ALA A 112 10.11 5.72 4.15
CA ALA A 112 8.84 5.14 3.72
C ALA A 112 9.00 3.64 3.42
N HIS A 113 7.88 2.94 3.36
CA HIS A 113 7.81 1.57 2.84
C HIS A 113 8.09 1.55 1.32
N LEU A 114 8.28 0.37 0.73
CA LEU A 114 8.58 0.25 -0.71
C LEU A 114 7.53 0.95 -1.57
N GLY A 115 6.26 0.66 -1.27
CA GLY A 115 5.10 1.34 -1.83
C GLY A 115 4.99 1.17 -3.34
N VAL A 116 4.40 2.16 -3.98
CA VAL A 116 4.34 2.24 -5.45
C VAL A 116 5.58 2.96 -5.96
N HIS A 117 6.42 2.25 -6.71
CA HIS A 117 7.69 2.77 -7.22
C HIS A 117 7.90 2.40 -8.70
N PRO A 118 8.47 3.29 -9.55
CA PRO A 118 8.74 2.99 -10.96
C PRO A 118 9.56 1.71 -11.16
N ALA A 119 10.62 1.51 -10.36
CA ALA A 119 11.45 0.30 -10.44
C ALA A 119 10.66 -1.00 -10.16
N ILE A 120 9.62 -0.93 -9.33
CA ILE A 120 8.72 -2.06 -9.06
C ILE A 120 7.78 -2.30 -10.24
N LEU A 121 7.27 -1.24 -10.86
CA LEU A 121 6.45 -1.35 -12.07
C LEU A 121 7.23 -2.02 -13.20
N ASP A 122 8.48 -1.61 -13.42
CA ASP A 122 9.35 -2.21 -14.44
C ASP A 122 9.65 -3.68 -14.12
N LEU A 123 9.86 -4.00 -12.84
CA LEU A 123 10.03 -5.40 -12.40
C LEU A 123 8.77 -6.23 -12.64
N MET A 124 7.58 -5.70 -12.35
CA MET A 124 6.32 -6.40 -12.60
C MET A 124 6.07 -6.61 -14.10
N ASP A 125 6.48 -5.65 -14.93
CA ASP A 125 6.39 -5.78 -16.38
C ASP A 125 7.29 -6.90 -16.93
N ASP A 126 8.53 -7.00 -16.43
CA ASP A 126 9.42 -8.12 -16.78
C ASP A 126 8.85 -9.47 -16.32
N ARG A 127 8.21 -9.51 -15.14
CA ARG A 127 7.53 -10.72 -14.67
C ARG A 127 6.36 -11.09 -15.58
N ALA A 128 5.62 -10.10 -16.09
CA ALA A 128 4.55 -10.34 -17.06
C ALA A 128 5.10 -10.86 -18.39
N ALA A 129 6.13 -10.21 -18.93
CA ALA A 129 6.76 -10.61 -20.18
C ALA A 129 7.34 -12.04 -20.14
N ALA A 130 7.87 -12.45 -18.98
CA ALA A 130 8.31 -13.83 -18.79
C ALA A 130 7.15 -14.84 -18.89
N VAL A 131 5.99 -14.53 -18.33
CA VAL A 131 4.80 -15.40 -18.41
C VAL A 131 4.24 -15.42 -19.84
N GLU A 132 4.20 -14.28 -20.51
CA GLU A 132 3.76 -14.18 -21.91
C GLU A 132 4.62 -15.03 -22.84
N HIS A 133 5.94 -14.97 -22.65
CA HIS A 133 6.88 -15.82 -23.37
C HIS A 133 6.59 -17.32 -23.15
N ASP A 134 6.32 -17.72 -21.91
CA ASP A 134 5.99 -19.12 -21.58
C ASP A 134 4.65 -19.57 -22.16
N LEU A 135 3.67 -18.66 -22.25
CA LEU A 135 2.36 -18.88 -22.89
C LEU A 135 2.42 -18.73 -24.42
N SER A 136 3.52 -18.25 -24.99
CA SER A 136 3.67 -17.95 -26.42
C SER A 136 2.66 -16.92 -26.95
N VAL A 137 2.31 -15.93 -26.12
CA VAL A 137 1.43 -14.80 -26.48
C VAL A 137 2.21 -13.49 -26.57
N ASP A 138 1.69 -12.55 -27.34
CA ASP A 138 2.23 -11.21 -27.52
C ASP A 138 1.14 -10.17 -27.30
N ARG A 139 1.24 -9.43 -26.19
CA ARG A 139 0.27 -8.39 -25.82
C ARG A 139 0.09 -7.28 -26.87
N GLU A 140 0.98 -7.11 -27.85
CA GLU A 140 0.74 -6.17 -28.95
C GLU A 140 -0.27 -6.69 -30.00
N ASN A 141 -0.47 -8.01 -30.04
CA ASN A 141 -1.25 -8.70 -31.09
C ASN A 141 -2.40 -9.56 -30.53
N ASP A 142 -2.32 -9.97 -29.27
CA ASP A 142 -3.27 -10.85 -28.57
C ASP A 142 -3.96 -10.10 -27.42
N ASP A 143 -5.18 -10.51 -27.06
CA ASP A 143 -5.91 -9.95 -25.91
C ASP A 143 -5.31 -10.50 -24.60
N VAL A 144 -4.44 -9.73 -23.94
CA VAL A 144 -3.72 -10.14 -22.73
C VAL A 144 -4.20 -9.35 -21.52
N ALA A 145 -4.84 -10.05 -20.59
CA ALA A 145 -5.25 -9.51 -19.30
C ALA A 145 -4.23 -9.87 -18.21
N VAL A 146 -3.92 -8.91 -17.33
CA VAL A 146 -3.06 -9.12 -16.16
C VAL A 146 -3.87 -9.06 -14.88
N VAL A 147 -3.53 -9.94 -13.94
CA VAL A 147 -4.09 -9.93 -12.58
C VAL A 147 -2.96 -9.73 -11.58
N LEU A 148 -2.89 -8.55 -10.97
CA LEU A 148 -1.95 -8.24 -9.90
C LEU A 148 -2.51 -8.72 -8.56
N CYS A 149 -1.93 -9.79 -8.01
CA CYS A 149 -2.43 -10.45 -6.81
C CYS A 149 -1.62 -10.06 -5.57
N GLY A 150 -2.21 -9.24 -4.70
CA GLY A 150 -1.65 -8.90 -3.39
C GLY A 150 -2.07 -9.87 -2.28
N ARG A 151 -1.45 -9.77 -1.10
CA ARG A 151 -1.88 -10.51 0.11
C ARG A 151 -3.28 -10.12 0.58
N GLY A 152 -3.59 -8.83 0.51
CA GLY A 152 -4.74 -8.19 1.16
C GLY A 152 -4.42 -7.75 2.59
N SER A 153 -5.10 -6.68 3.03
CA SER A 153 -4.91 -6.05 4.34
C SER A 153 -6.25 -5.60 4.93
N SER A 154 -6.33 -5.48 6.26
CA SER A 154 -7.43 -4.77 6.94
C SER A 154 -7.21 -3.24 6.95
N ASP A 155 -6.07 -2.79 6.44
CA ASP A 155 -5.78 -1.39 6.20
C ASP A 155 -6.18 -1.00 4.76
N PRO A 156 -7.15 -0.08 4.58
CA PRO A 156 -7.66 0.28 3.27
C PRO A 156 -6.64 1.01 2.40
N ASP A 157 -5.67 1.74 2.98
CA ASP A 157 -4.63 2.42 2.19
C ASP A 157 -3.76 1.40 1.47
N ALA A 158 -3.36 0.34 2.18
CA ALA A 158 -2.53 -0.72 1.61
C ALA A 158 -3.24 -1.43 0.46
N ASN A 159 -4.56 -1.64 0.56
CA ASN A 159 -5.35 -2.22 -0.52
C ASN A 159 -5.47 -1.25 -1.70
N GLY A 160 -5.70 0.04 -1.41
CA GLY A 160 -5.75 1.11 -2.40
C GLY A 160 -4.45 1.24 -3.21
N ASP A 161 -3.30 1.05 -2.56
CA ASP A 161 -2.01 1.05 -3.25
C ASP A 161 -1.84 -0.13 -4.22
N VAL A 162 -2.45 -1.30 -3.96
CA VAL A 162 -2.48 -2.40 -4.94
C VAL A 162 -3.26 -1.99 -6.19
N HIS A 163 -4.42 -1.36 -6.02
CA HIS A 163 -5.21 -0.86 -7.15
C HIS A 163 -4.47 0.26 -7.91
N LYS A 164 -3.78 1.15 -7.20
CA LYS A 164 -2.93 2.17 -7.81
C LYS A 164 -1.78 1.55 -8.61
N LEU A 165 -1.12 0.53 -8.06
CA LEU A 165 -0.04 -0.17 -8.74
C LEU A 165 -0.56 -0.89 -9.99
N ALA A 166 -1.69 -1.60 -9.90
CA ALA A 166 -2.36 -2.24 -11.03
C ALA A 166 -2.71 -1.22 -12.12
N ARG A 167 -3.24 -0.06 -11.74
CA ARG A 167 -3.56 1.00 -12.72
C ARG A 167 -2.31 1.54 -13.39
N LEU A 168 -1.25 1.82 -12.63
CA LEU A 168 0.01 2.32 -13.21
C LEU A 168 0.75 1.25 -14.04
N LEU A 169 0.53 -0.03 -13.75
CA LEU A 169 1.02 -1.11 -14.58
C LEU A 169 0.31 -1.12 -15.93
N PHE A 170 -1.01 -0.92 -15.95
CA PHE A 170 -1.78 -0.78 -17.19
C PHE A 170 -1.35 0.43 -18.02
N GLU A 171 -1.20 1.60 -17.38
CA GLU A 171 -0.88 2.83 -18.09
C GLU A 171 0.48 2.75 -18.79
N GLY A 172 0.48 2.89 -20.12
CA GLY A 172 1.69 2.89 -20.94
C GLY A 172 2.17 1.51 -21.40
N ARG A 173 1.38 0.46 -21.17
CA ARG A 173 1.65 -0.91 -21.65
C ARG A 173 0.49 -1.41 -22.50
N ALA A 174 0.76 -2.32 -23.43
CA ALA A 174 -0.22 -2.86 -24.38
C ALA A 174 -1.10 -3.97 -23.79
N PHE A 175 -1.37 -3.95 -22.48
CA PHE A 175 -2.34 -4.88 -21.90
C PHE A 175 -3.75 -4.43 -22.21
N ASP A 176 -4.66 -5.34 -22.52
CA ASP A 176 -6.09 -5.03 -22.66
C ASP A 176 -6.70 -4.65 -21.32
N ARG A 177 -6.19 -5.24 -20.24
CA ARG A 177 -6.67 -5.02 -18.89
C ARG A 177 -5.62 -5.37 -17.84
N VAL A 178 -5.62 -4.62 -16.73
CA VAL A 178 -4.94 -5.01 -15.50
C VAL A 178 -5.92 -4.88 -14.33
N GLU A 179 -6.19 -5.99 -13.65
CA GLU A 179 -7.06 -6.03 -12.47
C GLU A 179 -6.23 -6.24 -11.20
N ALA A 180 -6.62 -5.56 -10.12
CA ALA A 180 -6.06 -5.81 -8.80
C ALA A 180 -6.92 -6.84 -8.06
N THR A 181 -6.28 -7.78 -7.38
CA THR A 181 -6.98 -8.82 -6.62
C THR A 181 -6.20 -9.22 -5.38
N PHE A 182 -6.83 -10.01 -4.51
CA PHE A 182 -6.24 -10.43 -3.25
C PHE A 182 -6.34 -11.94 -3.04
N ILE A 183 -5.25 -12.53 -2.53
CA ILE A 183 -5.24 -13.96 -2.18
C ILE A 183 -5.99 -14.24 -0.86
N GLY A 184 -6.21 -13.22 -0.03
CA GLY A 184 -6.98 -13.30 1.21
C GLY A 184 -7.22 -11.93 1.87
N VAL A 185 -7.75 -11.95 3.09
CA VAL A 185 -8.06 -10.78 3.96
C VAL A 185 -9.14 -9.83 3.44
N THR A 186 -9.14 -9.51 2.15
CA THR A 186 -10.03 -8.54 1.52
C THR A 186 -10.45 -8.99 0.11
N GLU A 187 -11.35 -8.22 -0.50
CA GLU A 187 -11.95 -8.49 -1.80
C GLU A 187 -11.52 -7.44 -2.84
N PRO A 188 -11.56 -7.76 -4.15
CA PRO A 188 -12.02 -9.02 -4.75
C PRO A 188 -11.01 -10.16 -4.58
N THR A 189 -11.51 -11.40 -4.51
CA THR A 189 -10.64 -12.58 -4.44
C THR A 189 -10.06 -12.94 -5.81
N LEU A 190 -8.91 -13.63 -5.82
CA LEU A 190 -8.29 -14.11 -7.06
C LEU A 190 -9.26 -14.95 -7.90
N GLU A 191 -10.03 -15.83 -7.26
CA GLU A 191 -11.01 -16.70 -7.91
C GLU A 191 -12.12 -15.89 -8.58
N ASP A 192 -12.71 -14.92 -7.87
CA ASP A 192 -13.77 -14.05 -8.41
C ASP A 192 -13.27 -13.20 -9.58
N THR A 193 -12.04 -12.69 -9.47
CA THR A 193 -11.42 -11.84 -10.50
C THR A 193 -11.18 -12.64 -11.77
N LEU A 194 -10.57 -13.82 -11.66
CA LEU A 194 -10.32 -14.72 -12.79
C LEU A 194 -11.64 -15.18 -13.44
N HIS A 195 -12.64 -15.56 -12.63
CA HIS A 195 -13.97 -15.91 -13.13
C HIS A 195 -14.67 -14.74 -13.84
N GLY A 196 -14.46 -13.51 -13.39
CA GLY A 196 -14.93 -12.31 -14.07
C GLY A 196 -14.25 -12.11 -15.43
N LEU A 197 -12.93 -12.32 -15.49
CA LEU A 197 -12.14 -12.18 -16.72
C LEU A 197 -12.49 -13.22 -17.78
N SER A 198 -12.76 -14.48 -17.40
CA SER A 198 -13.11 -15.53 -18.37
C SER A 198 -14.33 -15.21 -19.23
N LYS A 199 -15.24 -14.38 -18.72
CA LYS A 199 -16.45 -13.92 -19.45
C LYS A 199 -16.12 -13.01 -20.63
N HIS A 200 -14.98 -12.32 -20.58
CA HIS A 200 -14.49 -11.46 -21.65
C HIS A 200 -13.70 -12.24 -22.70
N ARG A 201 -13.26 -13.46 -22.37
CA ARG A 201 -12.50 -14.36 -23.24
C ARG A 201 -11.22 -13.73 -23.82
N PRO A 202 -10.32 -13.20 -22.96
CA PRO A 202 -9.01 -12.81 -23.42
C PRO A 202 -8.27 -14.04 -23.98
N ASP A 203 -7.30 -13.82 -24.86
CA ASP A 203 -6.44 -14.87 -25.38
C ASP A 203 -5.57 -15.44 -24.25
N ALA A 204 -5.09 -14.57 -23.33
CA ALA A 204 -4.35 -15.01 -22.15
C ALA A 204 -4.61 -14.19 -20.87
N VAL A 205 -4.39 -14.84 -19.72
CA VAL A 205 -4.40 -14.23 -18.39
C VAL A 205 -3.06 -14.46 -17.69
N VAL A 206 -2.36 -13.37 -17.39
CA VAL A 206 -1.09 -13.35 -16.67
C VAL A 206 -1.33 -12.97 -15.21
N VAL A 207 -1.08 -13.90 -14.27
CA VAL A 207 -1.26 -13.65 -12.83
C VAL A 207 0.09 -13.29 -12.19
N LEU A 208 0.20 -12.09 -11.62
CA LEU A 208 1.42 -11.59 -10.99
C LEU A 208 1.29 -11.58 -9.46
N PRO A 209 1.99 -12.50 -8.75
CA PRO A 209 2.03 -12.47 -7.29
C PRO A 209 2.87 -11.28 -6.80
N TYR A 210 2.22 -10.29 -6.19
CA TYR A 210 2.88 -9.15 -5.56
C TYR A 210 3.36 -9.51 -4.14
N MET A 211 4.41 -10.32 -4.08
CA MET A 211 5.04 -10.83 -2.86
C MET A 211 6.57 -10.72 -2.96
N LEU A 212 7.26 -10.51 -1.84
CA LEU A 212 8.73 -10.51 -1.81
C LEU A 212 9.31 -11.92 -2.00
N GLY A 213 8.78 -12.91 -1.30
CA GLY A 213 9.34 -14.28 -1.29
C GLY A 213 8.47 -15.32 -2.01
N ASP A 214 9.09 -16.46 -2.32
CA ASP A 214 8.38 -17.63 -2.87
C ASP A 214 7.84 -18.52 -1.73
N GLY A 215 6.71 -18.09 -1.18
CA GLY A 215 6.10 -18.62 0.03
C GLY A 215 4.81 -19.41 -0.22
N VAL A 216 4.09 -19.72 0.88
CA VAL A 216 2.81 -20.43 0.82
C VAL A 216 1.76 -19.66 0.02
N LEU A 217 1.74 -18.33 0.14
CA LEU A 217 0.80 -17.48 -0.59
C LEU A 217 1.10 -17.48 -2.09
N THR A 218 2.38 -17.35 -2.47
CA THR A 218 2.82 -17.43 -3.88
C THR A 218 2.44 -18.77 -4.49
N GLN A 219 2.63 -19.87 -3.74
CA GLN A 219 2.20 -21.19 -4.20
C GLN A 219 0.67 -21.26 -4.38
N ARG A 220 -0.10 -20.72 -3.44
CA ARG A 220 -1.57 -20.68 -3.54
C ARG A 220 -2.05 -19.90 -4.76
N VAL A 221 -1.37 -18.80 -5.11
CA VAL A 221 -1.66 -18.04 -6.34
C VAL A 221 -1.44 -18.92 -7.58
N ARG A 222 -0.31 -19.64 -7.64
CA ARG A 222 -0.01 -20.57 -8.74
C ARG A 222 -1.04 -21.69 -8.84
N ASP A 223 -1.37 -22.32 -7.72
CA ASP A 223 -2.33 -23.43 -7.68
C ASP A 223 -3.71 -22.97 -8.20
N ARG A 224 -4.21 -21.83 -7.70
CA ARG A 224 -5.49 -21.24 -8.16
C ARG A 224 -5.48 -20.85 -9.64
N THR A 225 -4.34 -20.37 -10.14
CA THR A 225 -4.19 -20.01 -11.56
C THR A 225 -4.21 -21.26 -12.44
N ALA A 226 -3.55 -22.35 -12.02
CA ALA A 226 -3.57 -23.63 -12.73
C ALA A 226 -4.96 -24.30 -12.70
N GLU A 227 -5.70 -24.17 -11.60
CA GLU A 227 -7.09 -24.60 -11.51
C GLU A 227 -7.98 -23.83 -12.51
N PHE A 228 -7.80 -22.51 -12.59
CA PHE A 228 -8.50 -21.67 -13.57
C PHE A 228 -8.20 -22.07 -15.02
N ASP A 229 -6.93 -22.27 -15.37
CA ASP A 229 -6.50 -22.71 -16.70
C ASP A 229 -7.17 -24.04 -17.11
N ALA A 230 -7.26 -24.98 -16.17
CA ALA A 230 -7.93 -26.26 -16.38
C ALA A 230 -9.46 -26.12 -16.57
N ASP A 231 -10.10 -25.21 -15.84
CA ASP A 231 -11.55 -24.98 -15.88
C ASP A 231 -11.98 -24.16 -17.11
N TYR A 232 -11.09 -23.32 -17.65
CA TYR A 232 -11.36 -22.41 -18.78
C TYR A 232 -10.37 -22.63 -19.94
N PRO A 233 -10.42 -23.76 -20.65
CA PRO A 233 -9.43 -24.16 -21.67
C PRO A 233 -9.45 -23.31 -22.97
N TYR A 234 -10.18 -22.20 -22.97
CA TYR A 234 -10.22 -21.21 -24.05
C TYR A 234 -9.53 -19.91 -23.69
N VAL A 235 -8.91 -19.83 -22.50
CA VAL A 235 -8.08 -18.73 -22.03
C VAL A 235 -6.79 -19.35 -21.51
N ASP A 236 -5.65 -19.04 -22.13
CA ASP A 236 -4.37 -19.55 -21.63
C ASP A 236 -3.98 -18.78 -20.35
N ALA A 237 -3.73 -19.47 -19.24
CA ALA A 237 -3.46 -18.79 -17.97
C ALA A 237 -2.24 -19.34 -17.24
N SER A 238 -1.40 -18.43 -16.73
CA SER A 238 -0.22 -18.81 -15.94
C SER A 238 0.17 -17.72 -14.95
N ALA A 239 0.84 -18.14 -13.88
CA ALA A 239 1.28 -17.28 -12.79
C ALA A 239 2.79 -17.06 -12.82
N GLY A 240 3.20 -15.80 -12.66
CA GLY A 240 4.59 -15.39 -12.60
C GLY A 240 5.29 -15.73 -11.28
N GLY A 241 6.59 -15.38 -11.23
CA GLY A 241 7.37 -15.42 -10.00
C GLY A 241 7.11 -14.22 -9.09
N PRO A 242 7.45 -14.31 -7.78
CA PRO A 242 7.42 -13.17 -6.88
C PRO A 242 8.46 -12.11 -7.27
N LEU A 243 8.48 -10.98 -6.56
CA LEU A 243 9.50 -9.94 -6.74
C LEU A 243 10.91 -10.50 -6.49
N GLY A 244 11.07 -11.29 -5.42
CA GLY A 244 12.33 -11.94 -5.06
C GLY A 244 13.34 -10.95 -4.49
N THR A 245 14.61 -11.17 -4.82
CA THR A 245 15.75 -10.33 -4.42
C THR A 245 16.30 -9.52 -5.60
N ASP A 246 15.44 -9.15 -6.55
CA ASP A 246 15.82 -8.39 -7.76
C ASP A 246 16.53 -7.07 -7.40
N SER A 247 17.59 -6.73 -8.14
CA SER A 247 18.43 -5.58 -7.83
C SER A 247 17.68 -4.25 -7.87
N ARG A 248 16.57 -4.15 -8.61
CA ARG A 248 15.72 -2.94 -8.62
C ARG A 248 15.07 -2.66 -7.28
N LEU A 249 14.88 -3.67 -6.42
CA LEU A 249 14.44 -3.46 -5.05
C LEU A 249 15.50 -2.71 -4.24
N LEU A 250 16.79 -2.92 -4.53
CA LEU A 250 17.88 -2.20 -3.88
C LEU A 250 17.86 -0.71 -4.25
N ASP A 251 17.48 -0.37 -5.47
CA ASP A 251 17.29 1.04 -5.86
C ASP A 251 16.14 1.67 -5.07
N VAL A 252 15.01 0.95 -4.90
CA VAL A 252 13.92 1.45 -4.05
C VAL A 252 14.37 1.62 -2.60
N PHE A 253 15.08 0.63 -2.04
CA PHE A 253 15.60 0.74 -0.67
C PHE A 253 16.58 1.89 -0.51
N ALA A 254 17.44 2.14 -1.50
CA ALA A 254 18.35 3.28 -1.51
C ALA A 254 17.59 4.61 -1.54
N ASP A 255 16.51 4.71 -2.33
CA ASP A 255 15.65 5.90 -2.33
C ASP A 255 14.96 6.10 -0.97
N ARG A 256 14.46 5.02 -0.33
CA ARG A 256 13.85 5.10 1.02
C ARG A 256 14.85 5.48 2.10
N TRP A 257 16.07 4.98 2.02
CA TRP A 257 17.18 5.42 2.87
C TRP A 257 17.47 6.90 2.67
N GLN A 258 17.60 7.35 1.43
CA GLN A 258 17.91 8.74 1.11
C GLN A 258 16.81 9.70 1.62
N GLU A 259 15.53 9.35 1.41
CA GLU A 259 14.38 10.11 1.91
C GLU A 259 14.39 10.27 3.44
N ALA A 260 14.68 9.18 4.15
CA ALA A 260 14.82 9.20 5.61
C ALA A 260 15.99 10.11 6.02
N ARG A 261 17.13 9.95 5.37
CA ARG A 261 18.35 10.71 5.65
C ARG A 261 18.15 12.21 5.45
N THR A 262 17.38 12.61 4.43
CA THR A 262 17.07 14.02 4.13
C THR A 262 15.80 14.54 4.80
N LYS A 263 15.12 13.73 5.63
CA LYS A 263 13.87 14.09 6.32
C LYS A 263 12.77 14.55 5.36
N SER A 264 12.75 13.97 4.16
CA SER A 264 11.78 14.26 3.09
C SER A 264 10.78 13.12 2.90
N VAL A 265 10.56 12.33 3.95
CA VAL A 265 9.67 11.17 3.91
C VAL A 265 8.23 11.63 3.79
N GLU A 266 7.58 11.28 2.69
CA GLU A 266 6.16 11.51 2.48
C GLU A 266 5.39 10.23 2.80
N MET A 267 4.66 10.24 3.93
CA MET A 267 3.75 9.15 4.32
C MET A 267 2.31 9.59 4.13
N SER A 268 1.39 8.63 3.90
CA SER A 268 -0.06 8.86 3.79
C SER A 268 -0.74 9.30 5.10
N CYS A 269 -0.03 10.00 6.00
CA CYS A 269 -0.50 10.33 7.34
C CYS A 269 -1.79 11.17 7.33
N ASP A 270 -1.99 12.00 6.31
CA ASP A 270 -3.18 12.82 6.14
C ASP A 270 -4.45 12.00 5.86
N THR A 271 -4.30 10.73 5.47
CA THR A 271 -5.39 9.77 5.26
C THR A 271 -5.23 8.50 6.11
N CYS A 272 -4.30 8.48 7.05
CA CYS A 272 -4.04 7.30 7.87
C CYS A 272 -5.12 7.15 8.96
N LYS A 273 -5.83 6.02 8.97
CA LYS A 273 -6.90 5.72 9.96
C LYS A 273 -6.47 5.82 11.43
N TYR A 274 -5.17 5.74 11.71
CA TYR A 274 -4.63 5.87 13.06
C TYR A 274 -4.38 7.33 13.49
N LYS A 275 -4.26 8.26 12.52
CA LYS A 275 -3.84 9.65 12.75
C LYS A 275 -4.93 10.67 12.48
N VAL A 276 -5.88 10.36 11.60
CA VAL A 276 -6.98 11.26 11.22
C VAL A 276 -8.31 10.54 11.39
N ASP A 277 -9.35 11.32 11.73
CA ASP A 277 -10.70 10.79 11.91
C ASP A 277 -11.30 10.30 10.59
N LEU A 278 -11.29 8.98 10.41
CA LEU A 278 -11.90 8.29 9.29
C LEU A 278 -13.14 7.54 9.78
N GLU A 279 -14.31 8.02 9.40
CA GLU A 279 -15.56 7.32 9.71
C GLU A 279 -15.59 5.87 9.20
N GLY A 280 -16.02 4.97 10.10
CA GLY A 280 -15.82 3.52 10.04
C GLY A 280 -14.59 3.03 10.84
N TYR A 281 -13.71 3.94 11.26
CA TYR A 281 -12.48 3.68 12.02
C TYR A 281 -12.29 4.68 13.17
N GLU A 282 -13.34 5.36 13.64
CA GLU A 282 -13.28 6.36 14.73
C GLU A 282 -12.63 5.78 16.00
N GLU A 283 -12.81 4.48 16.21
CA GLU A 283 -12.24 3.74 17.34
C GLU A 283 -10.71 3.53 17.25
N ASP A 284 -10.12 3.66 16.05
CA ASP A 284 -8.68 3.50 15.80
C ASP A 284 -7.90 4.83 15.90
N VAL A 285 -8.62 5.96 15.97
CA VAL A 285 -8.06 7.33 15.96
C VAL A 285 -7.55 7.73 17.34
N GLY A 286 -6.44 8.47 17.39
CA GLY A 286 -5.90 9.01 18.66
C GLY A 286 -5.02 8.01 19.43
N GLY A 287 -4.62 6.92 18.78
CA GLY A 287 -3.49 6.10 19.19
C GLY A 287 -3.71 5.19 20.40
N ALA A 288 -4.67 5.43 21.31
CA ALA A 288 -4.76 4.61 22.53
C ALA A 288 -5.12 3.13 22.26
N ARG A 289 -6.04 2.85 21.33
CA ARG A 289 -6.38 1.48 20.92
C ARG A 289 -5.34 0.87 19.98
N ALA A 290 -4.80 1.65 19.05
CA ALA A 290 -3.70 1.22 18.19
C ALA A 290 -2.44 0.88 19.03
N MET A 291 -2.15 1.67 20.06
CA MET A 291 -1.09 1.45 21.04
C MET A 291 -1.38 0.25 21.92
N LEU A 292 -2.60 0.10 22.46
CA LEU A 292 -2.98 -1.11 23.20
C LEU A 292 -2.86 -2.36 22.32
N ARG A 293 -3.25 -2.29 21.04
CA ARG A 293 -3.09 -3.39 20.09
C ARG A 293 -1.62 -3.67 19.82
N ALA A 294 -0.81 -2.64 19.56
CA ALA A 294 0.62 -2.79 19.32
C ALA A 294 1.37 -3.34 20.55
N LEU A 295 1.02 -2.88 21.76
CA LEU A 295 1.55 -3.40 23.02
C LEU A 295 1.11 -4.85 23.27
N ALA A 296 -0.16 -5.18 23.06
CA ALA A 296 -0.66 -6.54 23.18
C ALA A 296 -0.04 -7.47 22.12
N HIS A 297 0.20 -6.96 20.91
CA HIS A 297 0.91 -7.65 19.84
C HIS A 297 2.36 -7.93 20.26
N GLN A 298 3.09 -6.93 20.76
CA GLN A 298 4.45 -7.11 21.28
C GLN A 298 4.50 -8.12 22.44
N GLU A 299 3.59 -8.04 23.42
CA GLU A 299 3.53 -8.98 24.54
C GLU A 299 3.22 -10.41 24.08
N ALA A 300 2.33 -10.57 23.09
CA ALA A 300 2.00 -11.87 22.51
C ALA A 300 3.19 -12.51 21.76
N HIS A 301 4.27 -11.77 21.49
CA HIS A 301 5.46 -12.25 20.78
C HIS A 301 6.73 -12.21 21.62
N ALA A 302 6.60 -12.07 22.96
CA ALA A 302 7.72 -12.19 23.89
C ALA A 302 8.42 -13.57 23.79
N ASP A 303 7.70 -14.60 23.36
CA ASP A 303 8.26 -15.88 22.91
C ASP A 303 8.09 -16.00 21.38
N ARG A 304 9.14 -15.61 20.63
CA ARG A 304 9.12 -15.55 19.15
C ARG A 304 8.94 -16.91 18.48
N ALA A 305 8.94 -18.01 19.25
CA ALA A 305 8.79 -19.37 18.76
C ALA A 305 7.33 -19.85 18.65
N ASP A 306 6.35 -19.20 19.30
CA ASP A 306 4.96 -19.67 19.34
C ASP A 306 3.95 -18.50 19.25
N VAL A 307 3.37 -18.32 18.06
CA VAL A 307 2.44 -17.21 17.74
C VAL A 307 1.20 -17.79 17.03
N ASP A 308 -0.02 -17.48 17.48
CA ASP A 308 -1.29 -17.93 16.83
C ASP A 308 -1.64 -17.14 15.55
N ASP A 309 -2.41 -17.75 14.63
CA ASP A 309 -2.51 -17.39 13.19
C ASP A 309 -3.64 -16.41 12.73
N GLU A 310 -4.39 -15.68 13.57
CA GLU A 310 -5.62 -14.97 13.11
C GLU A 310 -5.67 -13.42 13.28
N PRO A 311 -5.88 -12.64 12.19
CA PRO A 311 -6.39 -11.26 12.27
C PRO A 311 -7.83 -11.11 11.74
N HIS A 312 -8.69 -10.39 12.49
CA HIS A 312 -10.12 -10.18 12.19
C HIS A 312 -10.40 -9.01 11.22
N SER A 313 -11.46 -9.16 10.39
CA SER A 313 -11.95 -8.24 9.33
C SER A 313 -13.31 -7.61 9.69
N HIS A 314 -13.61 -6.41 9.17
CA HIS A 314 -14.94 -5.76 9.20
C HIS A 314 -15.38 -5.35 7.78
N ASP A 315 -16.70 -5.37 7.52
CA ASP A 315 -17.32 -5.22 6.19
C ASP A 315 -17.31 -3.78 5.62
N ALA A 316 -17.26 -3.67 4.29
CA ALA A 316 -17.23 -2.41 3.54
C ALA A 316 -18.65 -1.84 3.24
N PRO A 317 -18.82 -0.51 3.11
CA PRO A 317 -20.14 0.11 2.86
C PRO A 317 -20.63 -0.09 1.43
N GLY A 318 -21.95 -0.19 1.25
CA GLY A 318 -22.61 -0.48 -0.02
C GLY A 318 -22.49 0.61 -1.09
N LYS A 319 -22.21 1.87 -0.71
CA LYS A 319 -21.95 2.98 -1.65
C LYS A 319 -20.86 3.93 -1.14
N HIS A 320 -20.23 4.64 -2.07
CA HIS A 320 -19.23 5.66 -1.77
C HIS A 320 -19.51 6.94 -2.57
N VAL A 321 -19.62 8.06 -1.88
CA VAL A 321 -19.94 9.37 -2.43
C VAL A 321 -18.71 10.29 -2.27
N ALA A 322 -18.04 10.59 -3.37
CA ALA A 322 -16.88 11.46 -3.42
C ALA A 322 -17.28 12.89 -3.77
N VAL A 323 -17.06 13.85 -2.86
CA VAL A 323 -17.35 15.27 -3.05
C VAL A 323 -16.05 16.03 -3.34
N CYS A 324 -15.94 16.62 -4.53
CA CYS A 324 -14.78 17.40 -4.92
C CYS A 324 -14.63 18.64 -4.03
N THR A 325 -13.52 18.78 -3.32
CA THR A 325 -13.20 20.01 -2.59
C THR A 325 -11.90 20.65 -3.05
N ASN A 326 -11.46 20.37 -4.28
CA ASN A 326 -10.36 21.12 -4.87
C ASN A 326 -10.78 22.58 -5.11
N ARG A 327 -9.78 23.47 -5.30
CA ARG A 327 -9.92 24.94 -5.31
C ARG A 327 -11.24 25.47 -5.92
N THR A 328 -11.55 25.12 -7.18
CA THR A 328 -12.75 25.63 -7.87
C THR A 328 -14.05 25.17 -7.20
N CYS A 329 -14.18 23.88 -6.86
CA CYS A 329 -15.38 23.37 -6.18
C CYS A 329 -15.51 23.92 -4.75
N ALA A 330 -14.38 24.15 -4.08
CA ALA A 330 -14.38 24.78 -2.76
C ALA A 330 -14.90 26.23 -2.80
N GLU A 331 -14.48 27.01 -3.80
CA GLU A 331 -14.99 28.37 -4.07
C GLU A 331 -16.50 28.38 -4.41
N MET A 332 -17.00 27.30 -5.03
CA MET A 332 -18.41 27.11 -5.37
C MET A 332 -19.25 26.48 -4.25
N GLY A 333 -18.68 26.29 -3.05
CA GLY A 333 -19.43 25.89 -1.85
C GLY A 333 -19.47 24.40 -1.55
N SER A 334 -18.60 23.59 -2.17
CA SER A 334 -18.56 22.14 -1.91
C SER A 334 -18.29 21.71 -0.45
N PRO A 335 -17.63 22.50 0.42
CA PRO A 335 -17.53 22.15 1.84
C PRO A 335 -18.90 22.06 2.54
N ALA A 336 -19.84 22.95 2.17
CA ALA A 336 -21.20 22.92 2.71
C ALA A 336 -22.00 21.72 2.17
N VAL A 337 -21.77 21.35 0.91
CA VAL A 337 -22.35 20.15 0.28
C VAL A 337 -21.85 18.88 0.98
N LEU A 338 -20.54 18.76 1.17
CA LEU A 338 -19.90 17.65 1.86
C LEU A 338 -20.47 17.45 3.27
N GLU A 339 -20.56 18.54 4.05
CA GLU A 339 -21.08 18.47 5.42
C GLU A 339 -22.55 18.08 5.44
N ARG A 340 -23.37 18.62 4.52
CA ARG A 340 -24.79 18.29 4.44
C ARG A 340 -25.04 16.85 3.99
N LEU A 341 -24.24 16.33 3.06
CA LEU A 341 -24.31 14.93 2.66
C LEU A 341 -23.95 14.00 3.82
N ARG A 342 -22.87 14.31 4.55
CA ARG A 342 -22.48 13.55 5.75
C ARG A 342 -23.57 13.54 6.80
N GLN A 343 -24.13 14.71 7.12
CA GLN A 343 -25.19 14.85 8.09
C GLN A 343 -26.44 14.06 7.66
N ALA A 344 -26.89 14.23 6.42
CA ALA A 344 -28.08 13.55 5.91
C ALA A 344 -27.90 12.02 5.86
N THR A 345 -26.70 11.53 5.56
CA THR A 345 -26.39 10.10 5.59
C THR A 345 -26.34 9.55 7.01
N ARG A 346 -25.77 10.28 7.98
CA ARG A 346 -25.76 9.89 9.41
C ARG A 346 -27.15 9.88 10.03
N ASP A 347 -28.03 10.79 9.60
CA ASP A 347 -29.40 10.90 10.09
C ASP A 347 -30.35 9.84 9.47
N SER A 348 -29.85 9.02 8.53
CA SER A 348 -30.63 8.00 7.84
C SER A 348 -30.31 6.59 8.37
N ASP A 349 -31.33 5.89 8.87
CA ASP A 349 -31.24 4.49 9.30
C ASP A 349 -31.11 3.49 8.13
N TYR A 350 -31.24 3.96 6.89
CA TYR A 350 -31.32 3.12 5.68
C TYR A 350 -30.23 3.43 4.64
N CYS A 351 -29.36 4.39 4.91
CA CYS A 351 -28.34 4.84 3.98
C CYS A 351 -26.99 4.18 4.28
N ASP A 352 -26.68 3.09 3.57
CA ASP A 352 -25.35 2.46 3.58
C ASP A 352 -24.45 3.13 2.53
N ALA A 353 -24.01 4.36 2.82
CA ALA A 353 -23.15 5.12 1.93
C ALA A 353 -22.07 5.89 2.71
N ARG A 354 -20.85 5.91 2.19
CA ARG A 354 -19.73 6.66 2.76
C ARG A 354 -19.53 7.98 2.02
N ILE A 355 -19.63 9.11 2.70
CA ILE A 355 -19.37 10.44 2.08
C ILE A 355 -17.92 10.89 2.34
N THR A 356 -17.10 10.94 1.30
CA THR A 356 -15.70 11.38 1.39
C THR A 356 -15.47 12.68 0.63
N ARG A 357 -14.41 13.36 1.05
CA ARG A 357 -13.80 14.45 0.28
C ARG A 357 -12.92 13.84 -0.80
N SER A 358 -12.95 14.40 -1.99
CA SER A 358 -11.98 14.11 -3.06
C SER A 358 -11.20 15.34 -3.49
N SER A 359 -10.05 15.10 -4.10
CA SER A 359 -9.30 16.09 -4.88
C SER A 359 -10.04 16.39 -6.19
N CYS A 360 -9.37 16.98 -7.19
CA CYS A 360 -10.04 17.32 -8.45
C CYS A 360 -10.63 16.09 -9.11
N LEU A 361 -11.94 16.08 -9.37
CA LEU A 361 -12.59 15.03 -10.16
C LEU A 361 -12.50 15.28 -11.68
N GLY A 362 -11.61 16.17 -12.14
CA GLY A 362 -11.39 16.46 -13.56
C GLY A 362 -12.46 17.29 -14.26
N ARG A 363 -13.53 17.68 -13.55
CA ARG A 363 -14.67 18.48 -14.05
C ARG A 363 -14.64 19.91 -13.52
N CYS A 364 -13.60 20.66 -13.89
CA CYS A 364 -13.44 22.04 -13.45
C CYS A 364 -14.39 22.96 -14.22
N GLY A 365 -15.40 23.51 -13.55
CA GLY A 365 -16.33 24.48 -14.13
C GLY A 365 -17.79 24.24 -13.76
N ASP A 366 -18.14 22.99 -13.45
CA ASP A 366 -19.52 22.52 -13.25
C ASP A 366 -19.79 22.08 -11.79
N GLY A 367 -18.98 22.55 -10.84
CA GLY A 367 -19.02 22.10 -9.46
C GLY A 367 -19.93 22.96 -8.57
N PRO A 368 -20.24 22.51 -7.33
CA PRO A 368 -19.68 21.35 -6.64
C PRO A 368 -19.97 19.99 -7.28
N MET A 369 -18.91 19.20 -7.50
CA MET A 369 -19.03 17.87 -8.09
C MET A 369 -19.17 16.80 -7.01
N VAL A 370 -20.13 15.90 -7.19
CA VAL A 370 -20.37 14.74 -6.31
C VAL A 370 -20.49 13.47 -7.16
N ALA A 371 -19.58 12.51 -6.97
CA ALA A 371 -19.62 11.23 -7.66
C ALA A 371 -20.08 10.12 -6.72
N VAL A 372 -21.02 9.29 -7.15
CA VAL A 372 -21.56 8.15 -6.38
C VAL A 372 -21.14 6.84 -7.04
N TYR A 373 -20.40 6.04 -6.29
CA TYR A 373 -19.94 4.70 -6.63
C TYR A 373 -20.69 3.64 -5.82
N PRO A 374 -20.85 2.40 -6.34
CA PRO A 374 -20.41 1.93 -7.66
C PRO A 374 -21.30 2.41 -8.83
N ASP A 375 -22.37 3.14 -8.55
CA ASP A 375 -23.40 3.53 -9.53
C ASP A 375 -22.88 4.34 -10.73
N GLY A 376 -21.69 4.95 -10.62
CA GLY A 376 -21.06 5.72 -11.71
C GLY A 376 -21.80 7.01 -12.05
N ILE A 377 -22.59 7.55 -11.11
CA ILE A 377 -23.39 8.76 -11.31
C ILE A 377 -22.65 9.97 -10.77
N TRP A 378 -22.64 11.03 -11.57
CA TRP A 378 -22.00 12.30 -11.25
C TRP A 378 -23.06 13.37 -11.16
N TYR A 379 -23.03 14.13 -10.07
CA TYR A 379 -23.83 15.32 -9.88
C TYR A 379 -22.94 16.55 -10.01
N GLY A 380 -23.40 17.53 -10.80
CA GLY A 380 -22.78 18.83 -10.97
C GLY A 380 -23.64 19.93 -10.35
N ASP A 381 -23.06 21.11 -10.13
CA ASP A 381 -23.70 22.29 -9.54
C ASP A 381 -24.48 21.98 -8.24
N VAL A 382 -24.00 21.00 -7.45
CA VAL A 382 -24.72 20.54 -6.26
C VAL A 382 -24.74 21.65 -5.21
N ALA A 383 -25.94 22.12 -4.83
CA ALA A 383 -26.08 23.04 -3.71
C ALA A 383 -26.19 22.27 -2.39
N SER A 384 -25.87 22.91 -1.27
CA SER A 384 -25.97 22.26 0.05
C SER A 384 -27.39 21.76 0.39
N GLY A 385 -28.42 22.36 -0.21
CA GLY A 385 -29.82 21.94 -0.07
C GLY A 385 -30.18 20.68 -0.87
N ASP A 386 -29.37 20.30 -1.85
CA ASP A 386 -29.60 19.10 -2.67
C ASP A 386 -29.10 17.82 -1.99
N ALA A 387 -28.26 17.95 -0.95
CA ALA A 387 -27.72 16.81 -0.20
C ALA A 387 -28.81 15.87 0.32
N GLU A 388 -29.87 16.43 0.93
CA GLU A 388 -31.01 15.64 1.45
C GLU A 388 -31.73 14.88 0.32
N ARG A 389 -31.81 15.48 -0.87
CA ARG A 389 -32.44 14.85 -2.04
C ARG A 389 -31.57 13.71 -2.57
N ILE A 390 -30.25 13.88 -2.60
CA ILE A 390 -29.29 12.86 -3.03
C ILE A 390 -29.34 11.67 -2.07
N VAL A 391 -29.32 11.90 -0.75
CA VAL A 391 -29.41 10.82 0.24
C VAL A 391 -30.75 10.08 0.14
N ALA A 392 -31.88 10.79 0.27
CA ALA A 392 -33.20 10.17 0.35
C ALA A 392 -33.66 9.46 -0.93
N ASN A 393 -33.17 9.89 -2.10
CA ASN A 393 -33.53 9.26 -3.36
C ASN A 393 -32.45 8.30 -3.86
N HIS A 394 -31.21 8.77 -3.97
CA HIS A 394 -30.18 8.00 -4.65
C HIS A 394 -29.51 6.99 -3.73
N LEU A 395 -29.09 7.43 -2.54
CA LEU A 395 -28.36 6.55 -1.63
C LEU A 395 -29.28 5.54 -0.95
N GLU A 396 -30.47 5.95 -0.51
CA GLU A 396 -31.44 5.04 0.13
C GLU A 396 -32.23 4.18 -0.86
N ARG A 397 -32.63 4.75 -2.00
CA ARG A 397 -33.66 4.15 -2.87
C ARG A 397 -33.20 3.83 -4.27
N ASN A 398 -31.91 4.00 -4.58
CA ASN A 398 -31.35 3.80 -5.92
C ASN A 398 -32.07 4.62 -7.02
N ARG A 399 -32.57 5.82 -6.68
CA ARG A 399 -33.22 6.73 -7.63
C ARG A 399 -32.39 7.99 -7.82
N ILE A 400 -31.80 8.14 -9.00
CA ILE A 400 -30.98 9.30 -9.34
C ILE A 400 -31.78 10.61 -9.28
N VAL A 401 -31.11 11.69 -8.89
CA VAL A 401 -31.65 13.05 -8.90
C VAL A 401 -31.39 13.66 -10.27
N SER A 402 -32.23 13.33 -11.26
CA SER A 402 -31.97 13.54 -12.68
C SER A 402 -31.67 14.98 -13.11
N ASP A 403 -32.19 15.97 -12.37
CA ASP A 403 -31.93 17.39 -12.62
C ASP A 403 -30.53 17.86 -12.20
N LEU A 404 -29.84 17.10 -11.35
CA LEU A 404 -28.48 17.39 -10.89
C LEU A 404 -27.42 16.56 -11.62
N VAL A 405 -27.83 15.58 -12.42
CA VAL A 405 -26.89 14.68 -13.10
C VAL A 405 -26.08 15.49 -14.11
N ASP A 406 -24.76 15.46 -13.95
CA ASP A 406 -23.82 16.11 -14.87
C ASP A 406 -23.96 15.50 -16.26
N GLN A 407 -24.25 16.33 -17.27
CA GLN A 407 -24.55 15.89 -18.64
C GLN A 407 -23.30 15.82 -19.54
N THR A 408 -22.13 16.03 -18.97
CA THR A 408 -20.88 16.15 -19.70
C THR A 408 -20.32 14.75 -20.02
N LEU A 409 -20.93 14.07 -21.00
CA LEU A 409 -20.43 12.81 -21.59
C LEU A 409 -19.17 13.04 -22.43
#